data_AF-A0A7J4SNB7-F1
#
_entry.id   AF-A0A7J4SNB7-F1
#
_cell.length_a   1.000
_cell.length_b   1.000
_cell.length_c   1.000
_cell.angle_alpha   90.00
_cell.angle_beta   90.00
_cell.angle_gamma   90.00
#
_symmetry.space_group_name_H-M   'P 1'
#
loop_
_entity.id
_entity.type
_entity.pdbx_description
1 polymer ?
#
loop_
_entity_poly.entity_id
_entity_poly.type
_entity_poly.pdbx_seq_one_letter_code
_entity_poly.pdbx_strand_id
1 'polypeptide(L)'
;MRALPRLIIDDVSSFNDDLNQELPPGTLIDLSTTVWNQGEGAAFDIDVYCHVEGILYQTIRIPLIEPNSPAQVTCAIPSPTESGEFTIFVEIESKNQVIDPSSSLEYSIVATVEGQDEESGILTSILSGNNATIALLIILFSILCGAALYLGPNKVRRPYR
;
A
#
# COMPACT_ATOMS: atom_id res chain seq x y z
N MET A 1 -46.19 8.87 -11.22
CA MET A 1 -44.98 8.58 -10.42
C MET A 1 -43.77 8.84 -11.31
N ARG A 2 -42.75 9.54 -10.82
CA ARG A 2 -41.51 9.75 -11.57
C ARG A 2 -40.63 8.54 -11.32
N ALA A 3 -40.16 7.88 -12.37
CA ALA A 3 -39.19 6.81 -12.23
C ALA A 3 -37.84 7.44 -11.85
N LEU A 4 -37.35 7.12 -10.64
CA LEU A 4 -36.07 7.62 -10.14
C LEU A 4 -35.00 6.54 -10.34
N PRO A 5 -33.76 6.90 -10.70
CA PRO A 5 -32.64 5.97 -10.64
C PRO A 5 -32.33 5.66 -9.17
N ARG A 6 -31.89 4.43 -8.91
CA ARG A 6 -31.43 3.99 -7.58
C ARG A 6 -30.05 3.39 -7.74
N LEU A 7 -29.02 4.14 -7.35
CA LEU A 7 -27.64 3.75 -7.56
C LEU A 7 -27.08 3.03 -6.34
N ILE A 8 -26.38 1.93 -6.56
CA ILE A 8 -25.73 1.14 -5.51
C ILE A 8 -24.35 0.75 -6.00
N ILE A 9 -23.33 0.99 -5.17
CA ILE A 9 -22.02 0.35 -5.35
C ILE A 9 -22.17 -1.10 -4.88
N ASP A 10 -22.14 -2.04 -5.83
CA ASP A 10 -22.43 -3.46 -5.60
C ASP A 10 -21.18 -4.24 -5.21
N ASP A 11 -20.09 -4.01 -5.94
CA ASP A 11 -18.79 -4.65 -5.71
C ASP A 11 -17.66 -3.66 -5.97
N VAL A 12 -16.63 -3.73 -5.12
CA VAL A 12 -15.36 -3.04 -5.32
C VAL A 12 -14.24 -4.05 -5.06
N SER A 13 -13.48 -4.35 -6.10
CA SER A 13 -12.43 -5.36 -6.09
C SER A 13 -11.17 -4.84 -6.76
N SER A 14 -10.01 -5.24 -6.25
CA SER A 14 -8.71 -4.98 -6.87
C SER A 14 -8.38 -6.05 -7.90
N PHE A 15 -7.76 -5.65 -9.03
CA PHE A 15 -7.41 -6.60 -10.09
C PHE A 15 -6.17 -7.45 -9.78
N ASN A 16 -5.12 -6.82 -9.27
CA ASN A 16 -3.80 -7.45 -9.15
C ASN A 16 -3.31 -7.59 -7.70
N ASP A 17 -3.87 -6.79 -6.80
CA ASP A 17 -3.43 -6.68 -5.42
C ASP A 17 -4.47 -7.31 -4.49
N ASP A 18 -4.04 -7.98 -3.43
CA ASP A 18 -4.94 -8.44 -2.37
C ASP A 18 -4.95 -7.41 -1.26
N LEU A 19 -6.05 -6.65 -1.14
CA LEU A 19 -6.18 -5.59 -0.12
C LEU A 19 -6.20 -6.13 1.32
N ASN A 20 -6.34 -7.44 1.51
CA ASN A 20 -6.24 -8.08 2.83
C ASN A 20 -4.78 -8.35 3.24
N GLN A 21 -3.83 -8.18 2.33
CA GLN A 21 -2.40 -8.31 2.59
C GLN A 21 -1.77 -6.93 2.75
N GLU A 22 -0.59 -6.91 3.37
CA GLU A 22 0.21 -5.69 3.45
C GLU A 22 0.74 -5.33 2.05
N LEU A 23 0.47 -4.10 1.64
CA LEU A 23 0.87 -3.57 0.35
C LEU A 23 2.22 -2.85 0.47
N PRO A 24 3.13 -3.02 -0.49
CA PRO A 24 4.33 -2.20 -0.55
C PRO A 24 3.97 -0.69 -0.66
N PRO A 25 4.77 0.21 -0.08
CA PRO A 25 4.51 1.64 -0.16
C PRO A 25 4.59 2.15 -1.60
N GLY A 26 3.61 2.95 -2.02
CA GLY A 26 3.52 3.49 -3.38
C GLY A 26 3.03 2.52 -4.47
N THR A 27 2.50 1.36 -4.08
CA THR A 27 1.86 0.40 -4.99
C THR A 27 0.67 1.04 -5.68
N LEU A 28 0.56 0.90 -7.01
CA LEU A 28 -0.58 1.39 -7.77
C LEU A 28 -1.67 0.31 -7.82
N ILE A 29 -2.78 0.57 -7.15
CA ILE A 29 -3.91 -0.34 -7.01
C ILE A 29 -4.94 0.00 -8.08
N ASP A 30 -5.24 -0.97 -8.95
CA ASP A 30 -6.33 -0.87 -9.92
C ASP A 30 -7.63 -1.42 -9.31
N LEU A 31 -8.56 -0.54 -8.96
CA LEU A 31 -9.86 -0.88 -8.38
C LEU A 31 -10.94 -0.91 -9.43
N SER A 32 -11.54 -2.08 -9.62
CA SER A 32 -12.79 -2.29 -10.34
C SER A 32 -13.97 -1.99 -9.42
N THR A 33 -14.83 -1.06 -9.83
CA THR A 33 -16.09 -0.75 -9.15
C THR A 33 -17.26 -1.07 -10.06
N THR A 34 -18.23 -1.84 -9.55
CA THR A 34 -19.50 -2.08 -10.23
C THR A 34 -20.59 -1.22 -9.61
N VAL A 35 -21.13 -0.30 -10.40
CA VAL A 35 -22.26 0.56 -10.04
C VAL A 35 -23.53 0.01 -10.66
N TRP A 36 -24.50 -0.35 -9.84
CA TRP A 36 -25.81 -0.83 -10.27
C TRP A 36 -26.86 0.26 -10.19
N ASN A 37 -27.69 0.39 -11.24
CA ASN A 37 -28.94 1.13 -11.17
C ASN A 37 -30.10 0.15 -10.96
N GLN A 38 -30.57 0.01 -9.72
CA GLN A 38 -31.73 -0.81 -9.36
C GLN A 38 -33.06 -0.04 -9.42
N GLY A 39 -33.04 1.17 -9.99
CA GLY A 39 -34.22 2.01 -10.14
C GLY A 39 -34.88 1.81 -11.50
N GLU A 40 -36.12 2.27 -11.60
CA GLU A 40 -36.88 2.29 -12.85
C GLU A 40 -36.51 3.48 -13.74
N GLY A 41 -35.79 4.47 -13.20
CA GLY A 41 -35.29 5.62 -13.95
C GLY A 41 -33.85 5.40 -14.44
N ALA A 42 -33.52 5.89 -15.63
CA ALA A 42 -32.14 5.87 -16.13
C ALA A 42 -31.29 6.91 -15.36
N ALA A 43 -30.02 6.60 -15.09
CA ALA A 43 -29.08 7.50 -14.44
C ALA A 43 -28.17 8.15 -15.49
N PHE A 44 -27.98 9.46 -15.46
CA PHE A 44 -27.17 10.19 -16.43
C PHE A 44 -26.10 11.06 -15.75
N ASP A 45 -24.98 11.23 -16.45
CA ASP A 45 -23.89 12.14 -16.04
C ASP A 45 -23.44 11.88 -14.60
N ILE A 46 -23.08 10.62 -14.34
CA ILE A 46 -22.65 10.14 -13.03
C ILE A 46 -21.14 10.29 -12.94
N ASP A 47 -20.66 10.99 -11.92
CA ASP A 47 -19.24 11.08 -11.61
C ASP A 47 -18.94 10.08 -10.48
N VAL A 48 -17.92 9.24 -10.67
CA VAL A 48 -17.37 8.33 -9.65
C VAL A 48 -16.03 8.88 -9.19
N TYR A 49 -15.90 9.14 -7.90
CA TYR A 49 -14.72 9.67 -7.25
C TYR A 49 -13.99 8.57 -6.48
N CYS A 50 -12.70 8.40 -6.76
CA CYS A 50 -11.84 7.55 -5.95
C CYS A 50 -10.86 8.42 -5.16
N HIS A 51 -10.93 8.34 -3.84
CA HIS A 51 -10.07 9.09 -2.93
C HIS A 51 -9.50 8.22 -1.82
N VAL A 52 -8.33 8.61 -1.31
CA VAL A 52 -7.67 7.95 -0.17
C VAL A 52 -7.41 9.01 0.89
N GLU A 53 -7.86 8.78 2.12
CA GLU A 53 -7.69 9.74 3.23
C GLU A 53 -8.13 11.18 2.88
N GLY A 54 -9.20 11.30 2.09
CA GLY A 54 -9.74 12.58 1.61
C GLY A 54 -9.00 13.22 0.42
N ILE A 55 -7.94 12.59 -0.10
CA ILE A 55 -7.22 13.02 -1.29
C ILE A 55 -7.87 12.41 -2.53
N LEU A 56 -8.42 13.25 -3.41
CA LEU A 56 -8.99 12.82 -4.69
C LEU A 56 -7.89 12.47 -5.70
N TYR A 57 -7.87 11.23 -6.17
CA TYR A 57 -6.92 10.75 -7.18
C TYR A 57 -7.52 10.73 -8.57
N GLN A 58 -8.76 10.24 -8.70
CA GLN A 58 -9.39 10.06 -10.00
C GLN A 58 -10.89 10.34 -9.96
N THR A 59 -11.37 10.91 -11.05
CA THR A 59 -12.81 11.06 -11.35
C THR A 59 -13.10 10.35 -12.66
N ILE A 60 -14.10 9.47 -12.66
CA ILE A 60 -14.54 8.74 -13.84
C ILE A 60 -15.99 9.10 -14.12
N ARG A 61 -16.28 9.48 -15.36
CA ARG A 61 -17.64 9.83 -15.76
C ARG A 61 -18.31 8.65 -16.45
N ILE A 62 -19.49 8.28 -15.96
CA ILE A 62 -20.39 7.32 -16.61
C ILE A 62 -21.52 8.12 -17.28
N PRO A 63 -21.62 8.10 -18.62
CA PRO A 63 -22.59 8.95 -19.33
C PRO A 63 -24.04 8.51 -19.07
N LEU A 64 -24.27 7.20 -18.98
CA LEU A 64 -25.58 6.60 -18.82
C LEU A 64 -25.47 5.23 -18.13
N ILE A 65 -26.36 4.99 -17.18
CA ILE A 65 -26.67 3.66 -16.64
C ILE A 65 -28.16 3.42 -16.83
N GLU A 66 -28.53 2.44 -17.67
CA GLU A 66 -29.92 2.11 -17.93
C GLU A 66 -30.63 1.60 -16.66
N PRO A 67 -31.96 1.69 -16.57
CA PRO A 67 -32.72 1.07 -15.49
C PRO A 67 -32.39 -0.42 -15.36
N ASN A 68 -32.26 -0.91 -14.12
CA ASN A 68 -31.98 -2.31 -13.82
C ASN A 68 -30.70 -2.85 -14.50
N SER A 69 -29.67 -2.01 -14.67
CA SER A 69 -28.41 -2.39 -15.31
C SER A 69 -27.17 -1.96 -14.51
N PRO A 70 -26.05 -2.70 -14.63
CA PRO A 70 -24.75 -2.30 -14.09
C PRO A 70 -23.92 -1.48 -15.08
N ALA A 71 -23.01 -0.69 -14.52
CA ALA A 71 -21.87 -0.11 -15.20
C ALA A 71 -20.60 -0.38 -14.39
N GLN A 72 -19.52 -0.75 -15.06
CA GLN A 72 -18.22 -0.99 -14.43
C GLN A 72 -17.26 0.14 -14.74
N VAL A 73 -16.51 0.57 -13.74
CA VAL A 73 -15.46 1.59 -13.86
C VAL A 73 -14.20 1.12 -13.15
N THR A 74 -13.04 1.61 -13.60
CA THR A 74 -11.75 1.27 -13.00
C THR A 74 -10.99 2.53 -12.63
N CYS A 75 -10.61 2.66 -11.36
CA CYS A 75 -9.74 3.73 -10.90
C CYS A 75 -8.39 3.20 -10.43
N ALA A 76 -7.33 3.99 -10.66
CA ALA A 76 -5.98 3.68 -10.25
C ALA A 76 -5.59 4.63 -9.10
N ILE A 77 -5.25 4.06 -7.95
CA ILE A 77 -4.88 4.82 -6.75
C ILE A 77 -3.57 4.30 -6.15
N PRO A 78 -2.64 5.17 -5.73
CA PRO A 78 -1.41 4.73 -5.08
C PRO A 78 -1.67 4.45 -3.59
N SER A 79 -1.04 3.40 -3.06
CA SER A 79 -0.92 3.22 -1.61
C SER A 79 -0.07 4.34 -1.00
N PRO A 80 -0.34 4.76 0.24
CA PRO A 80 0.51 5.72 0.95
C PRO A 80 1.96 5.26 1.04
N THR A 81 2.87 6.23 1.17
CA THR A 81 4.29 5.96 1.44
C THR A 81 4.57 5.70 2.91
N GLU A 82 3.66 6.12 3.79
CA GLU A 82 3.74 5.88 5.22
C GLU A 82 3.14 4.52 5.54
N SER A 83 3.77 3.79 6.45
CA SER A 83 3.29 2.48 6.91
C SER A 83 2.04 2.62 7.78
N GLY A 84 1.12 1.67 7.67
CA GLY A 84 -0.09 1.62 8.49
C GLY A 84 -1.37 1.40 7.68
N GLU A 85 -2.50 1.46 8.38
CA GLU A 85 -3.82 1.36 7.76
C GLU A 85 -4.19 2.65 7.04
N PHE A 86 -4.83 2.51 5.88
CA PHE A 86 -5.42 3.61 5.13
C PHE A 86 -6.76 3.20 4.55
N THR A 87 -7.67 4.17 4.42
CA THR A 87 -9.00 3.94 3.89
C THR A 87 -9.12 4.49 2.48
N ILE A 88 -9.53 3.61 1.58
CA ILE A 88 -9.92 3.93 0.22
C ILE A 88 -11.42 4.17 0.21
N PHE A 89 -11.85 5.23 -0.46
CA PHE A 89 -13.25 5.58 -0.64
C PHE A 89 -13.60 5.67 -2.11
N VAL A 90 -14.78 5.17 -2.43
CA VAL A 90 -15.44 5.31 -3.73
C VAL A 90 -16.77 6.00 -3.51
N GLU A 91 -16.94 7.18 -4.10
CA GLU A 91 -18.15 7.99 -3.99
C GLU A 91 -18.78 8.21 -5.36
N ILE A 92 -20.12 8.23 -5.42
CA ILE A 92 -20.90 8.50 -6.61
C ILE A 92 -21.65 9.81 -6.43
N GLU A 93 -21.53 10.72 -7.39
CA GLU A 93 -22.30 11.96 -7.45
C GLU A 93 -23.09 12.05 -8.76
N SER A 94 -24.33 12.54 -8.69
CA SER A 94 -25.07 13.01 -9.86
C SER A 94 -25.46 14.47 -9.68
N LYS A 95 -24.95 15.32 -10.58
CA LYS A 95 -25.14 16.78 -10.49
C LYS A 95 -26.46 17.25 -11.07
N ASN A 96 -26.97 16.53 -12.07
CA ASN A 96 -28.06 16.99 -12.92
C ASN A 96 -29.36 16.19 -12.74
N GLN A 97 -29.38 15.26 -11.79
CA GLN A 97 -30.49 14.36 -11.61
C GLN A 97 -30.79 14.09 -10.13
N VAL A 98 -32.08 14.05 -9.80
CA VAL A 98 -32.53 13.59 -8.49
C VAL A 98 -32.47 12.07 -8.47
N ILE A 99 -31.68 11.53 -7.55
CA ILE A 99 -31.55 10.09 -7.30
C ILE A 99 -32.50 9.68 -6.18
N ASP A 100 -32.93 8.42 -6.18
CA ASP A 100 -33.68 7.80 -5.09
C ASP A 100 -32.89 7.86 -3.76
N PRO A 101 -33.49 8.31 -2.64
CA PRO A 101 -32.81 8.43 -1.35
C PRO A 101 -32.37 7.09 -0.74
N SER A 102 -32.86 5.96 -1.24
CA SER A 102 -32.44 4.61 -0.84
C SER A 102 -31.21 4.09 -1.62
N SER A 103 -30.54 4.98 -2.34
CA SER A 103 -29.28 4.71 -3.05
C SER A 103 -28.10 4.61 -2.06
N SER A 104 -27.13 3.78 -2.39
CA SER A 104 -25.86 3.65 -1.66
C SER A 104 -24.74 4.22 -2.51
N LEU A 105 -24.37 5.47 -2.23
CA LEU A 105 -23.48 6.26 -3.07
C LEU A 105 -22.03 6.28 -2.59
N GLU A 106 -21.74 5.68 -1.44
CA GLU A 106 -20.41 5.65 -0.85
C GLU A 106 -20.03 4.21 -0.50
N TYR A 107 -18.77 3.86 -0.71
CA TYR A 107 -18.18 2.60 -0.32
C TYR A 107 -16.75 2.82 0.17
N SER A 108 -16.35 2.13 1.23
CA SER A 108 -15.02 2.28 1.83
C SER A 108 -14.35 0.92 2.05
N ILE A 109 -13.05 0.83 1.77
CA ILE A 109 -12.21 -0.33 2.04
C ILE A 109 -11.02 0.11 2.87
N VAL A 110 -10.67 -0.67 3.88
CA VAL A 110 -9.44 -0.49 4.65
C VAL A 110 -8.39 -1.43 4.10
N ALA A 111 -7.19 -0.90 3.84
CA ALA A 111 -6.01 -1.65 3.43
C ALA A 111 -4.81 -1.23 4.28
N THR A 112 -3.74 -2.02 4.26
CA THR A 112 -2.57 -1.80 5.11
C THR A 112 -1.31 -1.68 4.25
N VAL A 113 -0.46 -0.70 4.54
CA VAL A 113 0.87 -0.56 3.95
C VAL A 113 1.91 -1.20 4.86
N GLU A 114 2.78 -2.02 4.26
CA GLU A 114 3.90 -2.68 4.91
C GLU A 114 4.81 -1.67 5.63
N GLY A 115 5.20 -2.00 6.86
CA GLY A 115 6.19 -1.25 7.62
C GLY A 115 7.60 -1.46 7.06
N GLN A 116 8.48 -0.46 7.20
CA GLN A 116 9.91 -0.79 7.13
C GLN A 116 10.25 -1.66 8.34
N ASP A 117 10.63 -2.91 8.08
CA ASP A 117 11.31 -3.76 9.07
C ASP A 117 12.62 -3.09 9.48
N GLU A 118 12.57 -2.21 10.48
CA GLU A 118 13.79 -1.61 11.06
C GLU A 118 14.61 -2.62 11.88
N GLU A 119 14.12 -3.84 12.07
CA GLU A 119 14.71 -4.80 13.00
C GLU A 119 14.97 -6.15 12.31
N SER A 120 16.15 -6.29 11.69
CA SER A 120 16.97 -7.54 11.67
C SER A 120 18.06 -7.53 10.56
N GLY A 121 18.03 -6.58 9.61
CA GLY A 121 18.89 -6.60 8.42
C GLY A 121 20.39 -6.44 8.66
N ILE A 122 20.84 -5.86 9.77
CA ILE A 122 22.28 -5.67 10.02
C ILE A 122 22.91 -6.96 10.56
N LEU A 123 22.23 -7.67 11.48
CA LEU A 123 22.80 -8.90 12.06
C LEU A 123 22.63 -10.09 11.12
N THR A 124 21.49 -10.20 10.42
CA THR A 124 21.26 -11.31 9.48
C THR A 124 22.06 -11.17 8.18
N SER A 125 22.29 -9.97 7.65
CA SER A 125 23.15 -9.78 6.46
C SER A 125 24.63 -10.04 6.72
N ILE A 126 25.12 -9.86 7.96
CA ILE A 126 26.47 -10.25 8.37
C ILE A 126 26.60 -11.78 8.44
N LEU A 127 25.54 -12.47 8.90
CA LEU A 127 25.55 -13.92 9.11
C LEU A 127 25.17 -14.75 7.86
N SER A 128 24.43 -14.18 6.90
CA SER A 128 23.74 -14.96 5.84
C SER A 128 24.47 -15.14 4.51
N GLY A 129 25.54 -14.41 4.17
CA GLY A 129 26.16 -14.59 2.85
C GLY A 129 27.55 -13.98 2.72
N ASN A 130 28.56 -14.82 2.43
CA ASN A 130 29.99 -14.51 2.18
C ASN A 130 30.73 -13.60 3.18
N ASN A 131 30.03 -13.00 4.15
CA ASN A 131 30.53 -12.05 5.13
C ASN A 131 30.89 -12.75 6.44
N ALA A 132 30.32 -13.95 6.70
CA ALA A 132 30.68 -14.77 7.83
C ALA A 132 32.16 -15.19 7.79
N THR A 133 32.69 -15.50 6.59
CA THR A 133 34.12 -15.81 6.41
C THR A 133 35.00 -14.59 6.66
N ILE A 134 34.58 -13.41 6.21
CA ILE A 134 35.28 -12.13 6.43
C ILE A 134 35.28 -11.78 7.93
N ALA A 135 34.14 -11.90 8.61
CA ALA A 135 34.01 -11.64 10.04
C ALA A 135 34.89 -12.61 10.86
N LEU A 136 34.92 -13.90 10.50
CA LEU A 136 35.76 -14.90 11.15
C LEU A 136 37.26 -14.58 10.96
N LEU A 137 37.67 -14.10 9.78
CA LEU A 137 39.04 -13.65 9.54
C LEU A 137 39.44 -12.43 10.39
N ILE A 138 38.54 -11.45 10.56
CA ILE A 138 38.80 -10.26 11.39
C ILE A 138 38.97 -10.66 12.86
N ILE A 139 38.11 -11.56 13.36
CA ILE A 139 38.21 -12.08 14.73
C ILE A 139 39.52 -12.85 14.92
N LEU A 140 39.87 -13.72 13.98
CA LEU A 140 41.08 -14.53 14.06
C LEU A 140 42.35 -13.67 14.00
N PHE A 141 42.35 -12.62 13.17
CA PHE A 141 43.47 -11.67 13.07
C PHE A 141 43.66 -10.85 14.35
N SER A 142 42.58 -10.39 14.97
CA SER A 142 42.65 -9.62 16.22
C SER A 142 43.19 -10.45 17.40
N ILE A 143 42.82 -11.73 17.48
CA ILE A 143 43.38 -12.67 18.46
C ILE A 143 44.88 -12.89 18.22
N LEU A 144 45.30 -13.03 16.96
CA LEU A 144 46.70 -13.25 16.57
C LEU A 144 47.58 -12.03 16.91
N CYS A 145 47.09 -10.81 16.63
CA CYS A 145 47.75 -9.57 17.05
C CYS A 145 47.82 -9.44 18.58
N GLY A 146 46.74 -9.79 19.29
CA GLY A 146 46.72 -9.80 20.75
C GLY A 146 47.77 -10.75 21.34
N ALA A 147 47.85 -11.98 20.83
CA ALA A 147 48.84 -12.96 21.26
C ALA A 147 50.27 -12.48 20.97
N ALA A 148 50.51 -11.89 19.80
CA ALA A 148 51.82 -11.33 19.44
C ALA A 148 52.24 -10.15 20.34
N LEU A 149 51.29 -9.35 20.82
CA LEU A 149 51.56 -8.28 21.80
C LEU A 149 51.83 -8.84 23.20
N TYR A 150 51.13 -9.90 23.61
CA TYR A 150 51.36 -10.58 24.90
C TYR A 150 52.69 -11.34 24.92
N LEU A 151 53.12 -11.91 23.80
CA LEU A 151 54.40 -12.60 23.63
C LEU A 151 55.51 -11.69 23.08
N GLY A 152 55.22 -10.39 22.89
CA GLY A 152 56.16 -9.40 22.37
C GLY A 152 57.32 -9.14 23.34
N PRO A 153 58.53 -8.85 22.82
CA PRO A 153 59.77 -8.88 23.59
C PRO A 153 59.74 -7.93 24.79
N ASN A 154 59.90 -8.54 25.97
CA ASN A 154 60.01 -7.86 27.25
C ASN A 154 61.22 -6.90 27.24
N LYS A 155 60.98 -5.65 27.67
CA LYS A 155 61.88 -4.49 27.73
C LYS A 155 63.38 -4.78 27.62
N VAL A 156 64.02 -4.24 26.57
CA VAL A 156 65.47 -4.11 26.48
C VAL A 156 65.97 -3.21 27.62
N ARG A 157 66.64 -3.79 28.63
CA ARG A 157 67.38 -3.03 29.65
C ARG A 157 68.55 -2.31 28.96
N ARG A 158 68.47 -0.98 28.85
CA ARG A 158 69.63 -0.17 28.50
C ARG A 158 70.55 -0.06 29.73
N PRO A 159 71.85 -0.36 29.63
CA PRO A 159 72.80 0.05 30.66
C PRO A 159 72.99 1.56 30.59
N TYR A 160 72.75 2.24 31.72
CA TYR A 160 73.15 3.63 31.92
C TYR A 160 74.68 3.72 31.83
N ARG A 161 75.18 4.76 31.15
CA ARG A 161 76.56 5.21 31.22
C ARG A 161 76.57 6.64 31.76
#